data_AF-A0A2T9J5Y4-F1
#
_entry.id   AF-A0A2T9J5Y4-F1
#
_cell.length_a   1.000
_cell.length_b   1.000
_cell.length_c   1.000
_cell.angle_alpha   90.00
_cell.angle_beta   90.00
_cell.angle_gamma   90.00
#
_symmetry.space_group_name_H-M   'P 1'
#
loop_
_entity.id
_entity.type
_entity.pdbx_description
1 polymer ?
#
loop_
_entity_poly.entity_id
_entity_poly.type
_entity_poly.pdbx_seq_one_letter_code
_entity_poly.pdbx_strand_id
1 'polypeptide(L)'
;MGSPPKRSFWRKLERTCWPQGGEAFGPVNSSSFLSRRSRTGEQYQAFASTALAQLTRLSQLASNPGLLLPEQSLPPAKFEAIEGLVADILSVPGRKVIIWSNYIKTIESLIQLLSPHGTVALYGGVPNGERQAIAKRFQNDPDVRVLIANPAAAGTGFTLTAATFTIYETLSWRYDHYAQSQDRNHRIGQAEPVTYIRLIANGTIEEAIVQALERKAAMAQALLGDSSAGAAVSQLNKEQMCELLMGNHLPD
;
A
#
# COMPACT_ATOMS: atom_id res chain seq x y z
N MET A 1 10.45 14.42 25.59
CA MET A 1 10.85 13.13 25.00
C MET A 1 10.42 13.13 23.54
N GLY A 2 11.36 13.01 22.60
CA GLY A 2 11.04 12.93 21.17
C GLY A 2 10.52 11.54 20.78
N SER A 3 9.84 11.44 19.63
CA SER A 3 9.41 10.14 19.08
C SER A 3 10.64 9.28 18.69
N PRO A 4 10.61 7.96 18.91
CA PRO A 4 11.71 7.06 18.52
C PRO A 4 11.93 7.05 17.00
N PRO A 5 13.07 6.60 16.47
CA PRO A 5 13.33 6.61 15.03
C PRO A 5 12.39 5.68 14.24
N LYS A 6 11.93 6.12 13.06
CA LYS A 6 11.27 5.27 12.05
C LYS A 6 12.34 4.47 11.30
N ARG A 7 12.22 3.14 11.20
CA ARG A 7 13.05 2.29 10.32
C ARG A 7 12.19 1.78 9.18
N SER A 8 12.59 2.05 7.93
CA SER A 8 11.86 1.59 6.74
C SER A 8 12.75 0.68 5.91
N PHE A 9 12.25 -0.50 5.56
CA PHE A 9 12.93 -1.48 4.73
C PHE A 9 12.10 -1.85 3.51
N TRP A 10 12.82 -2.14 2.43
CA TRP A 10 12.29 -2.62 1.18
C TRP A 10 12.55 -4.10 1.10
N ARG A 11 11.50 -4.89 0.85
CA ARG A 11 11.65 -6.29 0.50
C ARG A 11 11.06 -6.49 -0.88
N LYS A 12 11.92 -6.46 -1.89
CA LYS A 12 11.56 -6.91 -3.24
C LYS A 12 11.38 -8.43 -3.19
N LEU A 13 10.28 -8.91 -3.74
CA LEU A 13 10.02 -10.34 -3.85
C LEU A 13 10.60 -10.87 -5.17
N GLU A 14 11.27 -12.01 -5.10
CA GLU A 14 11.81 -12.68 -6.29
C GLU A 14 10.70 -13.34 -7.14
N ARG A 15 9.59 -13.76 -6.51
CA ARG A 15 8.41 -14.29 -7.20
C ARG A 15 7.54 -13.14 -7.72
N THR A 16 7.13 -13.24 -8.98
CA THR A 16 6.14 -12.37 -9.62
C THR A 16 4.80 -13.11 -9.76
N CYS A 17 3.69 -12.38 -9.67
CA CYS A 17 2.34 -12.92 -9.90
C CYS A 17 1.88 -12.80 -11.36
N TRP A 18 2.81 -12.56 -12.28
CA TRP A 18 2.51 -12.45 -13.70
C TRP A 18 2.22 -13.84 -14.27
N PRO A 19 1.12 -14.03 -15.03
CA PRO A 19 0.95 -15.25 -15.81
C PRO A 19 2.14 -15.40 -16.77
N GLN A 20 2.69 -16.60 -16.88
CA GLN A 20 3.80 -16.85 -17.80
C GLN A 20 3.32 -16.59 -19.23
N GLY A 21 4.05 -15.73 -19.96
CA GLY A 21 3.86 -15.54 -21.39
C GLY A 21 3.54 -14.13 -21.89
N GLY A 22 3.35 -13.11 -21.06
CA GLY A 22 3.17 -11.71 -21.52
C GLY A 22 1.92 -11.42 -22.39
N GLU A 23 1.23 -12.44 -22.88
CA GLU A 23 0.13 -12.36 -23.86
C GLU A 23 -1.22 -11.93 -23.28
N ALA A 24 -1.38 -11.93 -21.95
CA ALA A 24 -2.66 -11.56 -21.32
C ALA A 24 -3.03 -10.09 -21.52
N PHE A 25 -2.07 -9.24 -21.91
CA PHE A 25 -2.29 -7.83 -22.17
C PHE A 25 -1.62 -7.50 -23.50
N GLY A 26 -2.44 -7.40 -24.55
CA GLY A 26 -2.00 -6.91 -25.85
C GLY A 26 -1.15 -5.64 -25.72
N PRO A 27 -0.30 -5.35 -26.73
CA PRO A 27 0.76 -4.37 -26.61
C PRO A 27 0.25 -3.09 -25.99
N VAL A 28 0.84 -2.68 -24.86
CA VAL A 28 0.71 -1.31 -24.35
C VAL A 28 1.42 -0.45 -25.38
N ASN A 29 0.66 -0.09 -26.43
CA ASN A 29 1.23 0.42 -27.66
C ASN A 29 1.78 1.81 -27.38
N SER A 30 3.07 1.88 -27.12
CA SER A 30 3.87 3.07 -26.79
C SER A 30 3.72 4.19 -27.83
N SER A 31 3.35 3.83 -29.06
CA SER A 31 3.01 4.74 -30.15
C SER A 31 1.76 5.60 -29.89
N SER A 32 0.76 5.08 -29.16
CA SER A 32 -0.44 5.85 -28.76
C SER A 32 -0.20 6.77 -27.55
N PHE A 33 0.87 6.49 -26.81
CA PHE A 33 1.27 7.19 -25.58
C PHE A 33 2.07 8.48 -25.83
N LEU A 34 2.74 8.59 -26.99
CA LEU A 34 3.75 9.62 -27.27
C LEU A 34 3.30 10.73 -28.25
N SER A 35 2.14 11.36 -28.04
CA SER A 35 1.90 12.69 -28.65
C SER A 35 1.83 13.79 -27.58
N ARG A 36 3.01 14.35 -27.28
CA ARG A 36 3.22 15.33 -26.21
C ARG A 36 2.75 16.75 -26.53
N ARG A 37 2.03 17.00 -27.64
CA ARG A 37 1.61 18.36 -28.03
C ARG A 37 0.27 18.28 -28.76
N SER A 38 -0.74 19.00 -28.27
CA SER A 38 -2.08 19.23 -28.85
C SER A 38 -3.27 18.36 -28.40
N ARG A 39 -3.39 17.98 -27.12
CA ARG A 39 -4.69 17.51 -26.59
C ARG A 39 -5.47 18.67 -25.99
N THR A 40 -6.76 18.79 -26.34
CA THR A 40 -7.68 19.72 -25.67
C THR A 40 -7.92 19.28 -24.22
N GLY A 41 -8.43 20.18 -23.36
CA GLY A 41 -8.68 19.89 -21.95
C GLY A 41 -9.56 18.64 -21.74
N GLU A 42 -10.55 18.42 -22.59
CA GLU A 42 -11.42 17.23 -22.58
C GLU A 42 -10.69 15.93 -22.93
N GLN A 43 -9.87 15.96 -23.99
CA GLN A 43 -9.07 14.80 -24.42
C GLN A 43 -8.05 14.38 -23.36
N TYR A 44 -7.51 15.35 -22.62
CA TYR A 44 -6.63 15.08 -21.50
C TYR A 44 -7.37 14.41 -20.31
N GLN A 45 -8.57 14.88 -19.98
CA GLN A 45 -9.38 14.28 -18.89
C GLN A 45 -9.78 12.83 -19.21
N ALA A 46 -10.19 12.54 -20.44
CA ALA A 46 -10.55 11.19 -20.88
C ALA A 46 -9.33 10.24 -20.92
N PHE A 47 -8.16 10.76 -21.29
CA PHE A 47 -6.92 9.99 -21.22
C PHE A 47 -6.52 9.70 -19.77
N ALA A 48 -6.53 10.72 -18.90
CA ALA A 48 -6.19 10.57 -17.50
C ALA A 48 -7.11 9.55 -16.80
N SER A 49 -8.42 9.55 -17.06
CA SER A 49 -9.32 8.55 -16.48
C SER A 49 -9.01 7.12 -16.93
N THR A 50 -8.65 6.92 -18.20
CA THR A 50 -8.27 5.61 -18.76
C THR A 50 -6.94 5.12 -18.18
N ALA A 51 -5.96 6.02 -18.10
CA ALA A 51 -4.67 5.82 -17.45
C ALA A 51 -4.84 5.37 -15.98
N LEU A 52 -5.65 6.08 -15.21
CA LEU A 52 -5.94 5.76 -13.81
C LEU A 52 -6.57 4.38 -13.63
N ALA A 53 -7.50 4.02 -14.52
CA ALA A 53 -8.13 2.71 -14.51
C ALA A 53 -7.10 1.60 -14.80
N GLN A 54 -6.19 1.82 -15.75
CA GLN A 54 -5.11 0.87 -16.07
C GLN A 54 -4.12 0.71 -14.90
N LEU A 55 -3.67 1.81 -14.29
CA LEU A 55 -2.81 1.78 -13.09
C LEU A 55 -3.47 1.01 -11.94
N THR A 56 -4.76 1.26 -11.72
CA THR A 56 -5.51 0.57 -10.66
C THR A 56 -5.55 -0.94 -10.93
N ARG A 57 -5.80 -1.36 -12.17
CA ARG A 57 -5.80 -2.78 -12.57
C ARG A 57 -4.43 -3.44 -12.40
N LEU A 58 -3.35 -2.78 -12.84
CA LEU A 58 -1.99 -3.30 -12.66
C LEU A 58 -1.64 -3.46 -11.17
N SER A 59 -2.05 -2.49 -10.34
CA SER A 59 -1.84 -2.55 -8.90
C SER A 59 -2.71 -3.64 -8.23
N GLN A 60 -3.92 -3.89 -8.73
CA GLN A 60 -4.75 -5.02 -8.29
C GLN A 60 -4.11 -6.37 -8.63
N LEU A 61 -3.55 -6.52 -9.83
CA LEU A 61 -2.84 -7.73 -10.24
C LEU A 61 -1.60 -7.99 -9.39
N ALA A 62 -0.81 -6.95 -9.11
CA ALA A 62 0.38 -7.04 -8.27
C ALA A 62 0.05 -7.45 -6.81
N SER A 63 -1.12 -7.05 -6.32
CA SER A 63 -1.64 -7.43 -5.00
C SER A 63 -2.15 -8.87 -4.99
N ASN A 64 -3.16 -9.14 -5.82
CA ASN A 64 -3.90 -10.39 -5.85
C ASN A 64 -4.52 -10.54 -7.25
N PRO A 65 -3.95 -11.40 -8.13
CA PRO A 65 -4.48 -11.63 -9.47
C PRO A 65 -5.95 -12.08 -9.49
N GLY A 66 -6.39 -12.82 -8.48
CA GLY A 66 -7.78 -13.28 -8.32
C GLY A 66 -8.81 -12.15 -8.22
N LEU A 67 -8.38 -10.90 -7.99
CA LEU A 67 -9.24 -9.72 -8.07
C LEU A 67 -9.79 -9.47 -9.49
N LEU A 68 -8.99 -9.77 -10.52
CA LEU A 68 -9.33 -9.55 -11.93
C LEU A 68 -9.49 -10.86 -12.71
N LEU A 69 -8.79 -11.91 -12.29
CA LEU A 69 -8.68 -13.19 -12.98
C LEU A 69 -9.10 -14.33 -12.03
N PRO A 70 -10.35 -14.36 -11.52
CA PRO A 70 -10.79 -15.35 -10.53
C PRO A 70 -10.68 -16.80 -11.07
N GLU A 71 -10.87 -17.00 -12.37
CA GLU A 71 -10.82 -18.31 -13.02
C GLU A 71 -9.40 -18.90 -13.12
N GLN A 72 -8.36 -18.08 -13.00
CA GLN A 72 -6.97 -18.53 -13.21
C GLN A 72 -6.32 -19.12 -11.95
N SER A 73 -7.00 -19.07 -10.80
CA SER A 73 -6.52 -19.61 -9.51
C SER A 73 -5.05 -19.27 -9.17
N LEU A 74 -4.57 -18.10 -9.59
CA LEU A 74 -3.20 -17.68 -9.34
C LEU A 74 -3.07 -17.20 -7.88
N PRO A 75 -2.19 -17.79 -7.07
CA PRO A 75 -1.99 -17.36 -5.70
C PRO A 75 -1.38 -15.95 -5.67
N PRO A 76 -1.78 -15.09 -4.73
CA PRO A 76 -1.16 -13.77 -4.58
C PRO A 76 0.33 -13.87 -4.23
N ALA A 77 1.21 -13.26 -5.03
CA ALA A 77 2.67 -13.42 -4.88
C ALA A 77 3.22 -12.97 -3.52
N LYS A 78 2.51 -12.08 -2.82
CA LYS A 78 2.96 -11.54 -1.54
C LYS A 78 2.56 -12.37 -0.32
N PHE A 79 1.60 -13.28 -0.46
CA PHE A 79 0.97 -13.93 0.70
C PHE A 79 1.94 -14.83 1.45
N GLU A 80 2.74 -15.63 0.75
CA GLU A 80 3.81 -16.45 1.34
C GLU A 80 4.83 -15.60 2.11
N ALA A 81 5.24 -14.46 1.53
CA ALA A 81 6.16 -13.54 2.19
C ALA A 81 5.53 -12.86 3.42
N ILE A 82 4.23 -12.53 3.37
CA ILE A 82 3.49 -11.99 4.50
C ILE A 82 3.40 -13.02 5.61
N GLU A 83 3.02 -14.26 5.29
CA GLU A 83 2.91 -15.35 6.25
C GLU A 83 4.24 -15.60 6.96
N GLY A 84 5.34 -15.72 6.21
CA GLY A 84 6.68 -15.87 6.78
C GLY A 84 7.09 -14.70 7.68
N LEU A 85 6.87 -13.46 7.24
CA LEU A 85 7.15 -12.28 8.06
C LEU A 85 6.31 -12.23 9.34
N VAL A 86 5.03 -12.57 9.26
CA VAL A 86 4.14 -12.62 10.41
C VAL A 86 4.61 -13.69 11.38
N ALA A 87 4.95 -14.89 10.90
CA ALA A 87 5.48 -15.95 11.73
C ALA A 87 6.78 -15.52 12.45
N ASP A 88 7.72 -14.92 11.71
CA ASP A 88 8.99 -14.42 12.27
C ASP A 88 8.76 -13.33 13.33
N ILE A 89 7.88 -12.35 13.06
CA ILE A 89 7.57 -11.27 13.99
C ILE A 89 6.90 -11.83 15.25
N LEU A 90 5.92 -12.71 15.08
CA LEU A 90 5.11 -13.25 16.17
C LEU A 90 5.78 -14.39 16.95
N SER A 91 6.94 -14.87 16.50
CA SER A 91 7.81 -15.80 17.24
C SER A 91 8.31 -15.18 18.55
N VAL A 92 8.40 -13.85 18.61
CA VAL A 92 8.74 -13.11 19.82
C VAL A 92 7.46 -12.85 20.62
N PRO A 93 7.38 -13.29 21.89
CA PRO A 93 6.20 -13.09 22.73
C PRO A 93 5.78 -11.63 22.83
N GLY A 94 4.47 -11.38 22.85
CA GLY A 94 3.89 -10.04 23.00
C GLY A 94 3.96 -9.14 21.76
N ARG A 95 4.66 -9.54 20.69
CA ARG A 95 4.69 -8.74 19.45
C ARG A 95 3.37 -8.76 18.72
N LYS A 96 3.07 -7.64 18.08
CA LYS A 96 1.91 -7.44 17.19
C LYS A 96 2.35 -6.79 15.89
N VAL A 97 1.57 -7.00 14.85
CA VAL A 97 1.85 -6.48 13.50
C VAL A 97 0.61 -5.86 12.86
N ILE A 98 0.81 -4.76 12.15
CA ILE A 98 -0.19 -4.12 11.30
C ILE A 98 0.11 -4.47 9.85
N ILE A 99 -0.91 -4.86 9.08
CA ILE A 99 -0.81 -5.11 7.64
C ILE A 99 -1.71 -4.11 6.91
N TRP A 100 -1.11 -3.23 6.12
CA TRP A 100 -1.85 -2.28 5.28
C TRP A 100 -2.12 -2.87 3.90
N SER A 101 -3.39 -2.90 3.49
CA SER A 101 -3.81 -3.30 2.15
C SER A 101 -4.94 -2.41 1.63
N ASN A 102 -4.90 -2.06 0.35
CA ASN A 102 -5.89 -1.16 -0.27
C ASN A 102 -7.13 -1.89 -0.80
N TYR A 103 -7.09 -3.21 -0.96
CA TYR A 103 -8.13 -3.97 -1.66
C TYR A 103 -8.89 -4.88 -0.70
N ILE A 104 -10.21 -4.68 -0.61
CA ILE A 104 -11.08 -5.38 0.37
C ILE A 104 -11.00 -6.90 0.20
N LYS A 105 -11.11 -7.43 -1.02
CA LYS A 105 -10.99 -8.87 -1.27
C LYS A 105 -9.61 -9.45 -0.91
N THR A 106 -8.54 -8.66 -1.05
CA THR A 106 -7.21 -9.05 -0.56
C THR A 106 -7.19 -9.11 0.96
N ILE A 107 -7.79 -8.12 1.64
CA ILE A 107 -7.95 -8.11 3.09
C ILE A 107 -8.72 -9.35 3.57
N GLU A 108 -9.85 -9.68 2.93
CA GLU A 108 -10.65 -10.87 3.23
C GLU A 108 -9.84 -12.16 3.11
N SER A 109 -9.02 -12.28 2.05
CA SER A 109 -8.15 -13.44 1.84
C SER A 109 -7.04 -13.51 2.91
N LEU A 110 -6.47 -12.37 3.30
CA LEU A 110 -5.47 -12.29 4.37
C LEU A 110 -6.05 -12.61 5.75
N ILE A 111 -7.31 -12.23 6.02
CA ILE A 111 -8.00 -12.59 7.26
C ILE A 111 -8.08 -14.10 7.40
N GLN A 112 -8.44 -14.80 6.32
CA GLN A 112 -8.50 -16.27 6.32
C GLN A 112 -7.12 -16.87 6.57
N LEU A 113 -6.12 -16.43 5.80
CA LEU A 113 -4.73 -16.90 5.89
C LEU A 113 -4.15 -16.73 7.30
N LEU A 114 -4.37 -15.57 7.92
CA LEU A 114 -3.74 -15.20 9.19
C LEU A 114 -4.65 -15.42 10.41
N SER A 115 -5.83 -16.02 10.22
CA SER A 115 -6.76 -16.33 11.31
C SER A 115 -6.14 -17.09 12.50
N PRO A 116 -5.17 -18.01 12.32
CA PRO A 116 -4.53 -18.70 13.45
C PRO A 116 -3.74 -17.80 14.40
N HIS A 117 -3.43 -16.56 14.01
CA HIS A 117 -2.62 -15.62 14.78
C HIS A 117 -3.44 -14.61 15.61
N GLY A 118 -4.76 -14.78 15.68
CA GLY A 118 -5.65 -13.82 16.32
C GLY A 118 -5.73 -12.52 15.51
N THR A 119 -6.44 -12.61 14.40
CA THR A 119 -6.53 -11.53 13.40
C THR A 119 -7.82 -10.73 13.55
N VAL A 120 -7.70 -9.41 13.49
CA VAL A 120 -8.81 -8.47 13.34
C VAL A 120 -8.60 -7.57 12.13
N ALA A 121 -9.67 -6.94 11.62
CA ALA A 121 -9.56 -6.11 10.43
C ALA A 121 -10.35 -4.80 10.50
N LEU A 122 -9.83 -3.76 9.83
CA LEU A 122 -10.43 -2.43 9.71
C LEU A 122 -10.45 -1.97 8.25
N TYR A 123 -11.61 -2.09 7.60
CA TYR A 123 -11.78 -1.70 6.20
C TYR A 123 -13.19 -1.16 5.95
N GLY A 124 -13.47 -0.73 4.71
CA GLY A 124 -14.73 -0.07 4.36
C GLY A 124 -16.00 -0.86 4.69
N GLY A 125 -15.91 -2.19 4.76
CA GLY A 125 -17.02 -3.07 5.13
C GLY A 125 -17.33 -3.13 6.64
N VAL A 126 -16.46 -2.58 7.49
CA VAL A 126 -16.66 -2.59 8.96
C VAL A 126 -17.57 -1.42 9.37
N PRO A 127 -18.71 -1.69 10.06
CA PRO A 127 -19.61 -0.64 10.56
C PRO A 127 -18.90 0.34 11.48
N ASN A 128 -19.22 1.64 11.37
CA ASN A 128 -18.52 2.69 12.14
C ASN A 128 -18.56 2.46 13.66
N GLY A 129 -19.66 1.95 14.20
CA GLY A 129 -19.82 1.66 15.63
C GLY A 129 -18.86 0.59 16.16
N GLU A 130 -18.35 -0.30 15.30
CA GLU A 130 -17.50 -1.43 15.69
C GLU A 130 -16.00 -1.12 15.57
N ARG A 131 -15.63 -0.14 14.74
CA ARG A 131 -14.21 0.13 14.43
C ARG A 131 -13.37 0.46 15.67
N GLN A 132 -13.93 1.21 16.61
CA GLN A 132 -13.22 1.54 17.87
C GLN A 132 -13.04 0.31 18.76
N ALA A 133 -14.02 -0.60 18.80
CA ALA A 133 -13.91 -1.83 19.57
C ALA A 133 -12.80 -2.73 19.00
N ILE A 134 -12.70 -2.84 17.68
CA ILE A 134 -11.64 -3.59 17.00
C ILE A 134 -10.26 -3.00 17.30
N ALA A 135 -10.09 -1.68 17.17
CA ALA A 135 -8.82 -1.02 17.49
C ALA A 135 -8.44 -1.22 18.97
N LYS A 136 -9.42 -1.10 19.88
CA LYS A 136 -9.21 -1.33 21.32
C LYS A 136 -8.82 -2.79 21.59
N ARG A 137 -9.44 -3.75 20.93
CA ARG A 137 -9.11 -5.18 21.07
C ARG A 137 -7.68 -5.42 20.60
N PHE A 138 -7.30 -4.95 19.41
CA PHE A 138 -5.91 -5.04 18.93
C PHE A 138 -4.90 -4.39 19.91
N GLN A 139 -5.24 -3.28 20.55
CA GLN A 139 -4.32 -2.62 21.49
C GLN A 139 -4.15 -3.40 22.81
N ASN A 140 -5.19 -4.05 23.33
CA ASN A 140 -5.21 -4.54 24.72
C ASN A 140 -5.30 -6.05 24.88
N ASP A 141 -5.84 -6.78 23.90
CA ASP A 141 -6.04 -8.23 23.97
C ASP A 141 -4.75 -8.95 23.52
N PRO A 142 -4.03 -9.67 24.41
CA PRO A 142 -2.77 -10.33 24.05
C PRO A 142 -2.94 -11.40 22.96
N ASP A 143 -4.13 -11.98 22.80
CA ASP A 143 -4.40 -13.02 21.82
C ASP A 143 -4.65 -12.44 20.42
N VAL A 144 -4.96 -11.14 20.32
CA VAL A 144 -5.12 -10.46 19.03
C VAL A 144 -3.80 -9.82 18.60
N ARG A 145 -3.04 -10.51 17.74
CA ARG A 145 -1.68 -10.11 17.37
C ARG A 145 -1.54 -9.55 15.96
N VAL A 146 -2.56 -9.68 15.12
CA VAL A 146 -2.55 -9.17 13.74
C VAL A 146 -3.73 -8.22 13.51
N LEU A 147 -3.45 -7.04 12.98
CA LEU A 147 -4.45 -6.11 12.46
C LEU A 147 -4.24 -5.92 10.96
N ILE A 148 -5.24 -6.26 10.15
CA ILE A 148 -5.24 -5.97 8.71
C ILE A 148 -6.14 -4.77 8.45
N ALA A 149 -5.62 -3.71 7.84
CA ALA A 149 -6.37 -2.48 7.69
C ALA A 149 -6.22 -1.85 6.30
N ASN A 150 -7.28 -1.16 5.87
CA ASN A 150 -7.22 -0.27 4.72
C ASN A 150 -6.80 1.13 5.19
N PRO A 151 -5.73 1.73 4.65
CA PRO A 151 -5.28 3.07 5.06
C PRO A 151 -6.39 4.13 4.99
N ALA A 152 -7.25 4.08 3.96
CA ALA A 152 -8.34 5.04 3.81
C ALA A 152 -9.45 4.83 4.87
N ALA A 153 -9.69 3.60 5.30
CA ALA A 153 -10.66 3.30 6.36
C ALA A 153 -10.13 3.62 7.76
N ALA A 154 -8.80 3.64 7.93
CA ALA A 154 -8.10 4.00 9.17
C ALA A 154 -7.75 5.51 9.26
N GLY A 155 -8.35 6.34 8.41
CA GLY A 155 -8.13 7.79 8.41
C GLY A 155 -8.71 8.52 9.63
N THR A 156 -9.61 7.88 10.37
CA THR A 156 -10.08 8.35 11.68
C THR A 156 -9.02 8.07 12.75
N GLY A 157 -8.98 8.88 13.82
CA GLY A 157 -7.85 9.01 14.77
C GLY A 157 -7.49 7.80 15.65
N PHE A 158 -7.48 6.58 15.12
CA PHE A 158 -7.04 5.38 15.82
C PHE A 158 -5.59 5.50 16.30
N THR A 159 -5.32 4.90 17.45
CA THR A 159 -3.97 4.74 17.98
C THR A 159 -3.66 3.25 17.98
N LEU A 160 -2.58 2.86 17.29
CA LEU A 160 -2.18 1.47 17.03
C LEU A 160 -0.75 1.20 17.53
N THR A 161 -0.38 1.83 18.63
CA THR A 161 0.98 1.81 19.21
C THR A 161 1.40 0.45 19.80
N ALA A 162 0.48 -0.51 19.97
CA ALA A 162 0.81 -1.85 20.44
C ALA A 162 1.62 -2.66 19.40
N ALA A 163 1.71 -2.20 18.16
CA ALA A 163 2.52 -2.82 17.11
C ALA A 163 3.68 -1.93 16.67
N THR A 164 4.90 -2.45 16.82
CA THR A 164 6.14 -1.84 16.35
C THR A 164 6.54 -2.33 14.96
N PHE A 165 5.82 -3.31 14.40
CA PHE A 165 6.01 -3.79 13.03
C PHE A 165 4.79 -3.45 12.16
N THR A 166 5.07 -3.06 10.93
CA THR A 166 4.06 -2.76 9.92
C THR A 166 4.49 -3.32 8.59
N ILE A 167 3.60 -4.04 7.92
CA ILE A 167 3.80 -4.58 6.58
C ILE A 167 2.86 -3.84 5.64
N TYR A 168 3.40 -3.24 4.58
CA TYR A 168 2.59 -2.75 3.47
C TYR A 168 2.49 -3.86 2.43
N GLU A 169 1.33 -4.50 2.38
CA GLU A 169 0.99 -5.43 1.31
C GLU A 169 0.78 -4.67 0.00
N THR A 170 0.10 -3.52 0.06
CA THR A 170 -0.04 -2.60 -1.08
C THR A 170 0.17 -1.17 -0.63
N LEU A 171 0.76 -0.37 -1.52
CA LEU A 171 0.90 1.07 -1.35
C LEU A 171 -0.08 1.78 -2.28
N SER A 172 -0.73 2.82 -1.77
CA SER A 172 -1.49 3.74 -2.61
C SER A 172 -0.54 4.82 -3.12
N TRP A 173 -0.83 5.38 -4.30
CA TRP A 173 -0.18 6.59 -4.79
C TRP A 173 -0.48 7.85 -3.95
N ARG A 174 -1.44 7.75 -3.03
CA ARG A 174 -1.84 8.81 -2.09
C ARG A 174 -0.87 8.91 -0.92
N TYR A 175 0.00 9.92 -0.97
CA TYR A 175 1.01 10.17 0.05
C TYR A 175 0.39 10.52 1.41
N ASP A 176 -0.74 11.22 1.44
CA ASP A 176 -1.47 11.55 2.66
C ASP A 176 -1.90 10.29 3.43
N HIS A 177 -2.52 9.33 2.73
CA HIS A 177 -2.90 8.04 3.34
C HIS A 177 -1.68 7.26 3.83
N TYR A 178 -0.59 7.28 3.05
CA TYR A 178 0.66 6.63 3.42
C TYR A 178 1.28 7.24 4.68
N ALA A 179 1.48 8.55 4.73
CA ALA A 179 2.03 9.25 5.89
C ALA A 179 1.15 9.04 7.12
N GLN A 180 -0.17 9.21 6.98
CA GLN A 180 -1.12 9.03 8.07
C GLN A 180 -1.12 7.60 8.64
N SER A 181 -0.95 6.59 7.78
CA SER A 181 -0.86 5.19 8.19
C SER A 181 0.35 4.93 9.09
N GLN A 182 1.49 5.56 8.80
CA GLN A 182 2.68 5.46 9.65
C GLN A 182 2.46 6.10 11.01
N ASP A 183 1.78 7.24 11.04
CA ASP A 183 1.55 7.99 12.28
C ASP A 183 0.55 7.29 13.24
N ARG A 184 -0.11 6.20 12.80
CA ARG A 184 -0.99 5.41 13.67
C ARG A 184 -0.22 4.68 14.77
N ASN A 185 0.97 4.17 14.47
CA ASN A 185 1.81 3.43 15.42
C ASN A 185 3.15 4.11 15.73
N HIS A 186 3.58 5.06 14.89
CA HIS A 186 4.62 6.03 15.21
C HIS A 186 3.98 7.30 15.76
N ARG A 187 3.53 7.22 17.01
CA ARG A 187 2.84 8.30 17.70
C ARG A 187 3.55 8.61 19.03
N ILE A 188 3.34 9.82 19.54
CA ILE A 188 3.80 10.22 20.90
C ILE A 188 3.26 9.20 21.89
N GLY A 189 4.15 8.57 22.67
CA GLY A 189 3.84 7.45 23.58
C GLY A 189 4.37 6.10 23.12
N GLN A 190 4.86 5.97 21.89
CA GLN A 190 5.64 4.82 21.45
C GLN A 190 7.06 4.91 22.01
N ALA A 191 7.51 3.90 22.76
CA ALA A 191 8.85 3.84 23.35
C ALA A 191 9.86 3.11 22.45
N GLU A 192 9.37 2.22 21.57
CA GLU A 192 10.21 1.37 20.73
C GLU A 192 10.30 1.89 19.29
N PRO A 193 11.42 1.64 18.59
CA PRO A 193 11.52 1.90 17.15
C PRO A 193 10.44 1.17 16.37
N VAL A 194 9.81 1.88 15.42
CA VAL A 194 8.80 1.29 14.53
C VAL A 194 9.45 0.89 13.21
N THR A 195 9.20 -0.35 12.79
CA THR A 195 9.71 -0.95 11.56
C THR A 195 8.61 -1.08 10.50
N TYR A 196 8.83 -0.46 9.35
CA TYR A 196 7.95 -0.53 8.18
C TYR A 196 8.58 -1.40 7.09
N ILE A 197 7.91 -2.48 6.73
CA ILE A 197 8.31 -3.41 5.68
C ILE A 197 7.40 -3.18 4.48
N ARG A 198 7.97 -2.74 3.35
CA ARG A 198 7.22 -2.55 2.10
C ARG A 198 7.46 -3.74 1.19
N LEU A 199 6.41 -4.52 0.92
CA LEU A 199 6.48 -5.62 -0.02
C LEU A 199 6.20 -5.10 -1.43
N ILE A 200 7.12 -5.37 -2.35
CA ILE A 200 7.05 -4.89 -3.73
C ILE A 200 7.22 -6.11 -4.64
N ALA A 201 6.23 -6.36 -5.49
CA ALA A 201 6.36 -7.38 -6.53
C ALA A 201 7.28 -6.85 -7.65
N ASN A 202 8.34 -7.58 -7.97
CA ASN A 202 9.34 -7.17 -8.96
C ASN A 202 8.72 -7.04 -10.36
N GLY A 203 9.15 -6.05 -11.14
CA GLY A 203 8.64 -5.82 -12.50
C GLY A 203 7.15 -5.46 -12.54
N THR A 204 6.64 -4.78 -11.51
CA THR A 204 5.25 -4.31 -11.46
C THR A 204 5.17 -2.81 -11.28
N ILE A 205 3.96 -2.26 -11.46
CA ILE A 205 3.67 -0.84 -11.25
C ILE A 205 4.00 -0.36 -9.82
N GLU A 206 4.11 -1.27 -8.86
CA GLU A 206 4.39 -0.94 -7.47
C GLU A 206 5.74 -0.27 -7.28
N GLU A 207 6.75 -0.62 -8.09
CA GLU A 207 8.07 0.03 -8.05
C GLU A 207 7.94 1.53 -8.34
N ALA A 208 7.15 1.88 -9.36
CA ALA A 208 6.89 3.27 -9.72
C ALA A 208 6.08 4.01 -8.64
N ILE A 209 5.10 3.34 -8.02
CA ILE A 209 4.33 3.88 -6.89
C ILE A 209 5.26 4.22 -5.72
N VAL A 210 6.17 3.31 -5.35
CA VAL A 210 7.07 3.54 -4.21
C VAL A 210 8.02 4.69 -4.51
N GLN A 211 8.62 4.73 -5.70
CA GLN A 211 9.47 5.84 -6.10
C GLN A 211 8.73 7.19 -6.05
N ALA A 212 7.46 7.22 -6.46
CA ALA A 212 6.64 8.43 -6.39
C ALA A 212 6.41 8.89 -4.94
N LEU A 213 6.12 7.95 -4.03
CA LEU A 213 5.96 8.23 -2.61
C LEU A 213 7.26 8.76 -1.98
N GLU A 214 8.41 8.22 -2.35
CA GLU A 214 9.70 8.69 -1.84
C GLU A 214 10.06 10.10 -2.32
N ARG A 215 9.83 10.39 -3.61
CA ARG A 215 10.01 11.76 -4.12
C ARG A 215 9.16 12.76 -3.33
N LYS A 216 7.91 12.39 -3.01
CA LYS A 216 7.03 13.22 -2.19
C LYS A 216 7.49 13.35 -0.74
N ALA A 217 7.98 12.27 -0.14
CA ALA A 217 8.55 12.30 1.20
C ALA A 217 9.75 13.26 1.27
N ALA A 218 10.64 13.20 0.28
CA ALA A 218 11.80 14.08 0.17
C ALA A 218 11.38 15.55 -0.02
N MET A 219 10.37 15.82 -0.86
CA MET A 219 9.80 17.15 -1.02
C MET A 219 9.15 17.65 0.28
N ALA A 220 8.39 16.80 0.99
CA ALA A 220 7.80 17.16 2.28
C ALA A 220 8.88 17.58 3.29
N GLN A 221 9.98 16.82 3.36
CA GLN A 221 11.10 17.12 4.25
C GLN A 221 11.82 18.41 3.87
N ALA A 222 12.03 18.67 2.57
CA ALA A 222 12.64 19.91 2.08
C ALA A 222 11.78 21.14 2.42
N LEU A 223 10.46 21.02 2.33
CA LEU A 223 9.51 22.10 2.63
C LEU A 223 9.28 22.31 4.13
N LEU A 224 9.58 21.33 4.99
CA LEU A 224 9.57 21.54 6.44
C LEU A 224 10.70 22.47 6.92
N GLY A 225 11.62 22.87 6.02
CA GLY A 225 12.55 23.99 6.20
C GLY A 225 12.01 25.34 5.74
N ASP A 226 10.85 25.40 5.06
CA ASP A 226 10.31 26.61 4.41
C ASP A 226 8.77 26.67 4.57
N SER A 227 8.30 27.46 5.55
CA SER A 227 6.98 27.36 6.21
C SER A 227 5.71 27.60 5.36
N SER A 228 5.77 27.62 4.03
CA SER A 228 4.65 28.07 3.17
C SER A 228 4.10 27.04 2.15
N ALA A 229 4.64 25.82 2.06
CA ALA A 229 4.40 24.94 0.89
C ALA A 229 3.67 23.60 1.15
N GLY A 230 3.06 23.39 2.32
CA GLY A 230 2.54 22.08 2.75
C GLY A 230 1.42 21.44 1.89
N ALA A 231 0.66 22.23 1.12
CA ALA A 231 -0.50 21.72 0.37
C ALA A 231 -0.15 20.95 -0.91
N ALA A 232 0.97 21.28 -1.58
CA ALA A 232 1.35 20.74 -2.89
C ALA A 232 1.86 19.28 -2.84
N VAL A 233 2.18 18.77 -1.65
CA VAL A 233 2.81 17.44 -1.50
C VAL A 233 1.78 16.32 -1.41
N SER A 234 0.54 16.61 -1.04
CA SER A 234 -0.44 15.61 -0.58
C SER A 234 -0.95 14.64 -1.66
N GLN A 235 -1.01 15.05 -2.94
CA GLN A 235 -1.59 14.25 -4.03
C GLN A 235 -0.68 14.21 -5.25
N LEU A 236 -0.56 13.07 -5.95
CA LEU A 236 -0.10 13.09 -7.34
C LEU A 236 -1.20 13.75 -8.15
N ASN A 237 -0.87 14.82 -8.86
CA ASN A 237 -1.80 15.40 -9.83
C ASN A 237 -1.95 14.45 -11.04
N LYS A 238 -3.00 14.65 -11.83
CA LYS A 238 -3.29 13.79 -13.00
C LYS A 238 -2.10 13.72 -13.96
N GLU A 239 -1.29 14.77 -14.01
CA GLU A 239 -0.09 14.91 -14.82
C GLU A 239 1.01 13.93 -14.37
N GLN A 240 1.31 13.90 -13.06
CA GLN A 240 2.28 12.98 -12.48
C GLN A 240 1.84 11.51 -12.59
N MET A 241 0.53 11.26 -12.57
CA MET A 241 0.00 9.90 -12.79
C MET A 241 0.12 9.47 -14.25
N CYS A 242 -0.07 10.38 -15.20
CA CYS A 242 0.24 10.14 -16.61
C CYS A 242 1.75 9.92 -16.82
N GLU A 243 2.61 10.67 -16.14
CA GLU A 243 4.07 10.50 -16.22
C GLU A 243 4.55 9.14 -15.68
N LEU A 244 3.95 8.65 -14.59
CA LEU A 244 4.23 7.30 -14.07
C LEU A 244 3.90 6.20 -15.09
N LEU A 245 2.88 6.39 -15.92
CA LEU A 245 2.56 5.47 -17.01
C LEU A 245 3.50 5.61 -18.20
N MET A 246 3.87 6.84 -18.57
CA MET A 246 4.75 7.10 -19.71
C MET A 246 6.21 6.68 -19.46
N GLY A 247 6.66 6.68 -18.20
CA GLY A 247 8.02 6.31 -17.81
C GLY A 247 8.26 4.79 -17.67
N ASN A 248 7.20 3.98 -17.61
CA ASN A 248 7.31 2.53 -17.57
C ASN A 248 7.29 1.97 -19.00
N HIS A 249 8.47 1.81 -19.61
CA HIS A 249 8.62 0.73 -20.58
C HIS A 249 8.45 -0.58 -19.80
N LEU A 250 7.37 -1.32 -20.08
CA LEU A 250 7.37 -2.76 -19.79
C LEU A 250 8.54 -3.35 -20.58
N PRO A 251 9.40 -4.19 -19.97
CA PRO A 251 10.47 -4.84 -20.72
C PRO A 251 9.87 -5.61 -21.90
N ASP A 252 10.55 -5.52 -23.05
CA ASP A 252 10.16 -6.17 -24.31
C ASP A 252 9.86 -7.67 -24.12
#